data_AF-A0A1I8A697-F1
#
_entry.id   AF-A0A1I8A697-F1
#
_cell.length_a   1.000
_cell.length_b   1.000
_cell.length_c   1.000
_cell.angle_alpha   90.00
_cell.angle_beta   90.00
_cell.angle_gamma   90.00
#
_symmetry.space_group_name_H-M   'P 1'
#
loop_
_entity.id
_entity.type
_entity.pdbx_description
1 polymer ?
#
loop_
_entity_poly.entity_id
_entity_poly.type
_entity_poly.pdbx_seq_one_letter_code
_entity_poly.pdbx_strand_id
1 'polypeptide(L)'
;MHETVLWKNSSKHRGDSGQQSQDQLRHRHTNGGDACCAGEIGCDFVKFTLTETPKKVEEPSSNNVDLLLDLNFDGMSINTNVSKHVRASAQYVDDEFRPALTLPGLEVRRRFTRSPSLFSNSMCAVELLISLSGDFECSEPLTIEPKRVEGVETGGTVSLLDFKKGQKKVMVGIDFGDGLKHSEWTVRWNGAEYSMKVEASLGEQVEAIELKADEFKELVGRLGGMQCHKQRVKGTLARFSPRQLYKLANCKQVQGIKMSFAAQTVSKKSPVLISLSDASGDGIDVSVYCENVVFGSMLSRYIEANIQV
;
A
#
# COMPACT_ATOMS: atom_id res chain seq x y z
N MET A 1 -12.38 2.56 -62.62
CA MET A 1 -13.04 3.42 -61.62
C MET A 1 -12.12 3.41 -60.41
N HIS A 2 -11.06 4.24 -60.36
CA HIS A 2 -11.04 5.61 -59.80
C HIS A 2 -11.76 5.67 -58.43
N GLU A 3 -11.16 6.04 -57.30
CA GLU A 3 -10.24 7.17 -57.10
C GLU A 3 -9.46 7.09 -55.78
N THR A 4 -8.24 7.63 -55.80
CA THR A 4 -7.35 7.93 -54.68
C THR A 4 -7.59 9.38 -54.25
N VAL A 5 -7.67 9.68 -52.95
CA VAL A 5 -7.69 11.07 -52.46
C VAL A 5 -6.46 11.36 -51.61
N LEU A 6 -5.53 12.10 -52.21
CA LEU A 6 -4.50 12.91 -51.57
C LEU A 6 -5.04 14.33 -51.40
N TRP A 7 -4.87 14.97 -50.24
CA TRP A 7 -4.74 16.43 -50.16
C TRP A 7 -3.65 16.81 -49.15
N LYS A 8 -2.60 17.45 -49.69
CA LYS A 8 -1.71 18.38 -48.98
C LYS A 8 -2.40 19.76 -48.97
N ASN A 9 -2.16 20.57 -47.93
CA ASN A 9 -1.95 21.99 -48.17
C ASN A 9 -1.05 22.64 -47.10
N SER A 10 -0.11 23.43 -47.61
CA SER A 10 0.85 24.29 -46.91
C SER A 10 0.44 25.76 -47.09
N SER A 11 0.92 26.61 -46.17
CA SER A 11 1.29 28.06 -46.26
C SER A 11 0.69 28.82 -45.06
N LYS A 12 1.41 29.51 -44.16
CA LYS A 12 2.60 30.40 -44.14
C LYS A 12 2.26 31.87 -44.45
N HIS A 13 2.42 32.74 -43.43
CA HIS A 13 2.83 34.17 -43.41
C HIS A 13 2.25 34.87 -42.15
N ARG A 14 2.78 35.92 -41.50
CA ARG A 14 4.12 36.52 -41.24
C ARG A 14 3.85 37.77 -40.36
N GLY A 15 4.73 38.08 -39.40
CA GLY A 15 5.02 39.44 -38.84
C GLY A 15 4.04 40.02 -37.82
N ASP A 16 4.38 40.99 -36.96
CA ASP A 16 5.65 41.59 -36.50
C ASP A 16 5.32 42.59 -35.35
N SER A 17 6.32 42.87 -34.50
CA SER A 17 6.63 44.09 -33.70
C SER A 17 5.71 44.75 -32.63
N GLY A 18 6.38 45.24 -31.56
CA GLY A 18 5.98 46.40 -30.72
C GLY A 18 5.82 46.14 -29.20
N GLN A 19 6.87 46.20 -28.35
CA GLN A 19 7.43 47.35 -27.59
C GLN A 19 6.70 47.82 -26.29
N GLN A 20 7.50 47.87 -25.20
CA GLN A 20 7.53 48.82 -24.05
C GLN A 20 6.46 48.68 -22.93
N SER A 21 6.69 48.93 -21.63
CA SER A 21 7.84 49.32 -20.77
C SER A 21 7.40 49.29 -19.28
N GLN A 22 8.39 49.19 -18.34
CA GLN A 22 8.42 49.72 -16.95
C GLN A 22 7.44 49.14 -15.89
N ASP A 23 7.75 48.99 -14.60
CA ASP A 23 8.83 49.46 -13.72
C ASP A 23 8.82 48.66 -12.39
N GLN A 24 10.01 48.44 -11.80
CA GLN A 24 10.42 48.60 -10.36
C GLN A 24 9.57 47.98 -9.21
N LEU A 25 10.05 47.51 -8.05
CA LEU A 25 11.32 47.53 -7.31
C LEU A 25 11.14 46.52 -6.15
N ARG A 26 12.18 45.77 -5.72
CA ARG A 26 12.68 45.76 -4.34
C ARG A 26 13.73 44.67 -4.09
N HIS A 27 14.92 45.15 -3.73
CA HIS A 27 16.05 44.38 -3.24
C HIS A 27 15.96 44.08 -1.73
N ARG A 28 16.79 43.09 -1.38
CA ARG A 28 17.16 42.46 -0.11
C ARG A 28 17.75 43.39 0.97
N HIS A 29 17.63 42.86 2.21
CA HIS A 29 18.48 42.96 3.41
C HIS A 29 18.63 44.29 4.15
N THR A 30 18.30 44.27 5.45
CA THR A 30 19.25 44.54 6.57
C THR A 30 18.76 43.91 7.88
N ASN A 31 19.74 43.63 8.75
CA ASN A 31 19.71 42.96 10.05
C ASN A 31 19.15 43.81 11.20
N GLY A 32 18.83 43.13 12.31
CA GLY A 32 19.15 43.61 13.66
C GLY A 32 17.99 43.59 14.66
N GLY A 33 18.19 42.96 15.81
CA GLY A 33 17.37 43.20 17.01
C GLY A 33 17.22 42.03 17.96
N ASP A 34 18.22 41.82 18.81
CA ASP A 34 18.15 41.04 20.05
C ASP A 34 17.01 41.50 20.97
N ALA A 35 16.33 40.54 21.61
CA ALA A 35 15.77 40.70 22.97
C ALA A 35 15.34 39.34 23.53
N CYS A 36 16.29 38.64 24.15
CA CYS A 36 15.99 37.70 25.22
C CYS A 36 15.67 38.51 26.48
N CYS A 37 14.48 38.33 27.06
CA CYS A 37 14.20 38.75 28.43
C CYS A 37 13.78 37.53 29.24
N ALA A 38 14.69 37.17 30.16
CA ALA A 38 14.42 36.34 31.31
C ALA A 38 13.40 37.02 32.23
N GLY A 39 12.54 36.21 32.87
CA GLY A 39 11.66 36.61 33.95
C GLY A 39 11.59 35.48 34.96
N GLU A 40 12.05 35.77 36.17
CA GLU A 40 12.39 34.86 37.26
C GLU A 40 11.17 34.29 38.00
N ILE A 41 11.29 33.00 38.34
CA ILE A 41 11.15 32.38 39.67
C ILE A 41 10.07 32.94 40.61
N GLY A 42 9.05 32.11 40.85
CA GLY A 42 8.16 32.19 42.01
C GLY A 42 7.68 30.78 42.39
N CYS A 43 8.49 30.06 43.17
CA CYS A 43 8.10 28.78 43.77
C CYS A 43 7.53 29.05 45.17
N ASP A 44 6.21 29.06 45.31
CA ASP A 44 5.57 29.11 46.62
C ASP A 44 5.52 27.71 47.26
N PHE A 45 6.15 27.64 48.42
CA PHE A 45 6.40 26.48 49.23
C PHE A 45 5.23 26.29 50.21
N VAL A 46 4.24 25.46 49.88
CA VAL A 46 3.17 25.11 50.82
C VAL A 46 3.62 23.92 51.68
N LYS A 47 3.89 24.22 52.96
CA LYS A 47 4.10 23.22 54.03
C LYS A 47 2.82 22.41 54.23
N PHE A 48 2.90 21.09 54.01
CA PHE A 48 1.91 20.14 54.53
C PHE A 48 2.53 19.35 55.69
N THR A 49 1.97 19.53 56.87
CA THR A 49 2.25 18.77 58.09
C THR A 49 1.63 17.39 58.02
N LEU A 50 2.45 16.36 58.24
CA LEU A 50 2.05 14.97 58.44
C LEU A 50 1.41 14.80 59.82
N THR A 51 0.20 14.27 59.87
CA THR A 51 -0.39 13.67 61.06
C THR A 51 -0.78 12.24 60.72
N GLU A 52 0.04 11.29 61.18
CA GLU A 52 -0.26 9.85 61.14
C GLU A 52 -1.21 9.48 62.28
N THR A 53 -2.20 8.64 61.97
CA THR A 53 -2.81 7.73 62.97
C THR A 53 -3.04 6.36 62.32
N PRO A 54 -2.76 5.24 63.01
CA PRO A 54 -2.78 3.92 62.38
C PRO A 54 -4.16 3.26 62.54
N LYS A 55 -4.65 2.57 61.49
CA LYS A 55 -5.76 1.62 61.62
C LYS A 55 -5.50 0.33 60.83
N LYS A 56 -5.19 -0.70 61.63
CA LYS A 56 -5.57 -2.12 61.61
C LYS A 56 -5.72 -2.83 60.25
N VAL A 57 -4.82 -3.81 60.07
CA VAL A 57 -4.83 -4.86 59.05
C VAL A 57 -5.91 -5.91 59.38
N GLU A 58 -6.74 -6.25 58.40
CA GLU A 58 -7.55 -7.47 58.35
C GLU A 58 -7.34 -8.12 56.96
N GLU A 59 -6.70 -9.29 56.92
CA GLU A 59 -6.76 -10.19 55.75
C GLU A 59 -8.12 -10.90 55.75
N PRO A 60 -8.69 -11.23 54.58
CA PRO A 60 -8.60 -12.64 54.21
C PRO A 60 -8.56 -12.97 52.71
N SER A 61 -8.13 -14.21 52.49
CA SER A 61 -8.44 -15.13 51.39
C SER A 61 -7.82 -14.84 50.03
N SER A 62 -6.79 -15.63 49.78
CA SER A 62 -6.24 -16.03 48.48
C SER A 62 -7.30 -16.20 47.39
N ASN A 63 -7.24 -15.35 46.38
CA ASN A 63 -7.66 -15.68 45.02
C ASN A 63 -6.61 -15.06 44.08
N ASN A 64 -5.52 -15.77 43.84
CA ASN A 64 -4.44 -15.38 42.92
C ASN A 64 -4.86 -15.37 41.43
N VAL A 65 -6.17 -15.26 41.15
CA VAL A 65 -6.73 -15.14 39.80
C VAL A 65 -6.93 -13.69 39.38
N ASP A 66 -7.08 -12.75 40.33
CA ASP A 66 -7.31 -11.33 40.01
C ASP A 66 -6.03 -10.60 39.58
N LEU A 67 -4.85 -11.09 39.99
CA LEU A 67 -3.55 -10.53 39.55
C LEU A 67 -3.21 -10.82 38.08
N LEU A 68 -3.99 -11.66 37.40
CA LEU A 68 -3.81 -11.97 35.98
C LEU A 68 -4.72 -11.13 35.06
N LEU A 69 -5.69 -10.41 35.61
CA LEU A 69 -6.58 -9.52 34.84
C LEU A 69 -6.00 -8.12 34.64
N ASP A 70 -5.03 -7.71 35.46
CA ASP A 70 -4.32 -6.43 35.35
C ASP A 70 -3.06 -6.50 34.47
N LEU A 71 -2.83 -7.61 33.79
CA LEU A 71 -1.78 -7.70 32.76
C LEU A 71 -2.28 -6.99 31.50
N ASN A 72 -2.07 -5.68 31.47
CA ASN A 72 -2.23 -4.87 30.26
C ASN A 72 -1.14 -5.27 29.24
N PHE A 73 -1.48 -6.17 28.32
CA PHE A 73 -0.58 -6.61 27.25
C PHE A 73 -0.36 -5.57 26.15
N ASP A 74 -1.04 -4.42 26.21
CA ASP A 74 -0.89 -3.30 25.26
C ASP A 74 0.55 -2.75 25.18
N GLY A 75 1.38 -3.05 26.18
CA GLY A 75 2.80 -2.65 26.25
C GLY A 75 3.82 -3.75 25.95
N MET A 76 3.42 -5.02 25.82
CA MET A 76 4.35 -6.08 25.41
C MET A 76 4.41 -6.12 23.88
N SER A 77 5.39 -5.42 23.30
CA SER A 77 5.70 -5.57 21.88
C SER A 77 6.30 -6.96 21.64
N ILE A 78 5.45 -7.97 21.56
CA ILE A 78 5.78 -9.14 20.76
C ILE A 78 5.90 -8.59 19.33
N ASN A 79 7.07 -8.75 18.69
CA ASN A 79 7.28 -8.45 17.27
C ASN A 79 6.50 -9.44 16.39
N THR A 80 5.22 -9.64 16.68
CA THR A 80 4.27 -10.32 15.82
C THR A 80 3.70 -9.25 14.89
N ASN A 81 3.81 -9.47 13.58
CA ASN A 81 3.14 -8.68 12.53
C ASN A 81 1.61 -8.89 12.62
N VAL A 82 1.02 -8.46 13.73
CA VAL A 82 -0.41 -8.54 14.01
C VAL A 82 -1.00 -7.19 13.67
N SER A 83 -2.04 -7.21 12.84
CA SER A 83 -2.75 -5.99 12.49
C SER A 83 -3.47 -5.44 13.70
N LYS A 84 -3.36 -4.12 13.92
CA LYS A 84 -4.14 -3.38 14.91
C LYS A 84 -5.57 -3.10 14.46
N HIS A 85 -5.88 -3.34 13.19
CA HIS A 85 -7.14 -2.96 12.56
C HIS A 85 -7.89 -4.19 12.02
N VAL A 86 -9.21 -4.11 11.98
CA VAL A 86 -10.02 -5.18 11.39
C VAL A 86 -9.82 -5.18 9.88
N ARG A 87 -9.36 -6.30 9.33
CA ARG A 87 -9.25 -6.47 7.88
C ARG A 87 -10.64 -6.50 7.25
N ALA A 88 -10.81 -5.74 6.17
CA ALA A 88 -12.00 -5.76 5.35
C ALA A 88 -11.87 -6.68 4.13
N SER A 89 -13.00 -7.06 3.55
CA SER A 89 -13.02 -7.71 2.23
C SER A 89 -12.56 -6.74 1.14
N ALA A 90 -11.84 -7.27 0.15
CA ALA A 90 -11.42 -6.50 -1.01
C ALA A 90 -12.63 -5.93 -1.76
N GLN A 91 -12.58 -4.65 -2.10
CA GLN A 91 -13.66 -3.95 -2.84
C GLN A 91 -13.58 -4.19 -4.35
N TYR A 92 -12.42 -4.68 -4.82
CA TYR A 92 -12.18 -5.07 -6.21
C TYR A 92 -11.14 -6.17 -6.23
N VAL A 93 -11.38 -7.20 -7.03
CA VAL A 93 -10.43 -8.25 -7.39
C VAL A 93 -10.41 -8.34 -8.90
N ASP A 94 -9.21 -8.43 -9.48
CA ASP A 94 -9.08 -8.60 -10.92
C ASP A 94 -9.55 -10.00 -11.32
N ASP A 95 -10.36 -10.11 -12.37
CA ASP A 95 -10.77 -11.40 -12.92
C ASP A 95 -9.76 -11.95 -13.93
N GLU A 96 -8.91 -11.07 -14.46
CA GLU A 96 -7.95 -11.41 -15.49
C GLU A 96 -6.65 -11.99 -14.90
N PHE A 97 -6.19 -13.09 -15.51
CA PHE A 97 -4.88 -13.67 -15.22
C PHE A 97 -3.83 -13.08 -16.15
N ARG A 98 -2.75 -12.53 -15.58
CA ARG A 98 -1.62 -11.97 -16.34
C ARG A 98 -0.53 -13.01 -16.59
N PRO A 99 0.13 -13.04 -17.75
CA PRO A 99 1.23 -13.96 -18.01
C PRO A 99 2.37 -13.86 -16.98
N ALA A 100 2.90 -15.01 -16.56
CA ALA A 100 4.10 -15.13 -15.73
C ALA A 100 5.20 -15.95 -16.43
N LEU A 101 4.82 -16.97 -17.20
CA LEU A 101 5.71 -17.77 -18.05
C LEU A 101 4.93 -18.32 -19.24
N THR A 102 5.50 -18.24 -20.44
CA THR A 102 4.92 -18.82 -21.66
C THR A 102 6.00 -19.61 -22.38
N LEU A 103 5.76 -20.91 -22.53
CA LEU A 103 6.63 -21.87 -23.20
C LEU A 103 5.80 -22.68 -24.21
N PRO A 104 6.43 -23.34 -25.19
CA PRO A 104 5.73 -24.29 -26.05
C PRO A 104 5.02 -25.35 -25.20
N GLY A 105 3.68 -25.33 -25.23
CA GLY A 105 2.85 -26.29 -24.52
C GLY A 105 2.56 -26.03 -23.04
N LEU A 106 3.19 -25.03 -22.44
CA LEU A 106 3.00 -24.66 -21.04
C LEU A 106 2.83 -23.14 -20.91
N GLU A 107 1.72 -22.72 -20.34
CA GLU A 107 1.47 -21.34 -19.95
C GLU A 107 1.20 -21.28 -18.45
N VAL A 108 1.94 -20.42 -17.74
CA VAL A 108 1.66 -20.07 -16.35
C VAL A 108 1.24 -18.61 -16.32
N ARG A 109 0.04 -18.35 -15.83
CA ARG A 109 -0.49 -17.01 -15.57
C ARG A 109 -0.72 -16.82 -14.07
N ARG A 110 -0.77 -15.57 -13.63
CA ARG A 110 -0.90 -15.18 -12.22
C ARG A 110 -2.04 -14.18 -12.01
N ARG A 111 -2.59 -14.17 -10.80
CA ARG A 111 -3.61 -13.21 -10.36
C ARG A 111 -3.50 -12.98 -8.86
N PHE A 112 -3.58 -11.74 -8.42
CA PHE A 112 -3.65 -11.42 -6.99
C PHE A 112 -5.11 -11.55 -6.54
N THR A 113 -5.37 -12.38 -5.54
CA THR A 113 -6.75 -12.62 -5.08
C THR A 113 -7.23 -11.58 -4.07
N ARG A 114 -6.31 -10.83 -3.47
CA ARG A 114 -6.54 -9.88 -2.36
C ARG A 114 -7.27 -10.50 -1.16
N SER A 115 -7.32 -11.82 -1.08
CA SER A 115 -7.79 -12.61 0.06
C SER A 115 -6.65 -12.86 1.04
N PRO A 116 -6.94 -13.30 2.28
CA PRO A 116 -5.89 -13.76 3.19
C PRO A 116 -5.09 -14.89 2.56
N SER A 117 -3.77 -14.82 2.70
CA SER A 117 -2.90 -15.91 2.26
C SER A 117 -2.99 -17.07 3.25
N LEU A 118 -2.98 -18.29 2.71
CA LEU A 118 -2.98 -19.53 3.49
C LEU A 118 -1.61 -19.84 4.11
N PHE A 119 -0.56 -19.14 3.67
CA PHE A 119 0.83 -19.40 4.09
C PHE A 119 1.28 -18.51 5.23
N SER A 120 0.92 -17.23 5.19
CA SER A 120 1.23 -16.25 6.24
C SER A 120 0.32 -15.04 6.09
N ASN A 121 -0.01 -14.37 7.19
CA ASN A 121 -0.73 -13.10 7.14
C ASN A 121 0.12 -11.96 6.54
N SER A 122 1.45 -12.10 6.48
CA SER A 122 2.39 -11.13 5.88
C SER A 122 2.58 -11.33 4.36
N MET A 123 1.92 -12.34 3.78
CA MET A 123 2.07 -12.68 2.37
C MET A 123 0.84 -12.27 1.55
N CYS A 124 1.10 -11.75 0.34
CA CYS A 124 0.08 -11.57 -0.68
C CYS A 124 -0.35 -12.94 -1.22
N ALA A 125 -1.66 -13.17 -1.30
CA ALA A 125 -2.23 -14.37 -1.90
C ALA A 125 -2.24 -14.25 -3.43
N VAL A 126 -1.54 -15.17 -4.10
CA VAL A 126 -1.43 -15.22 -5.56
C VAL A 126 -1.96 -16.55 -6.06
N GLU A 127 -2.86 -16.49 -7.03
CA GLU A 127 -3.37 -17.65 -7.74
C GLU A 127 -2.58 -17.80 -9.04
N LEU A 128 -2.00 -18.98 -9.24
CA LEU A 128 -1.35 -19.39 -10.49
C LEU A 128 -2.33 -20.24 -11.29
N LEU A 129 -2.55 -19.87 -12.56
CA LEU A 129 -3.27 -20.66 -13.55
C LEU A 129 -2.26 -21.30 -14.49
N ILE A 130 -2.11 -22.61 -14.38
CA ILE A 130 -1.20 -23.42 -15.18
C ILE A 130 -2.04 -24.07 -16.28
N SER A 131 -1.68 -23.83 -17.54
CA SER A 131 -2.34 -24.37 -18.72
C SER A 131 -1.36 -25.20 -19.52
N LEU A 132 -1.70 -26.46 -19.78
CA LEU A 132 -0.96 -27.34 -20.67
C LEU A 132 -1.75 -27.58 -21.96
N SER A 133 -1.11 -27.30 -23.09
CA SER A 133 -1.69 -27.37 -24.42
C SER A 133 -0.83 -28.21 -25.36
N GLY A 134 -1.20 -29.46 -25.54
CA GLY A 134 -0.50 -30.41 -26.40
C GLY A 134 -0.46 -31.79 -25.75
N ASP A 135 -0.11 -32.81 -26.52
CA ASP A 135 0.05 -34.17 -26.02
C ASP A 135 1.55 -34.38 -25.76
N PHE A 136 2.01 -33.91 -24.59
CA PHE A 136 3.39 -34.08 -24.15
C PHE A 136 3.50 -35.36 -23.32
N GLU A 137 4.28 -36.32 -23.79
CA GLU A 137 4.74 -37.44 -22.97
C GLU A 137 5.91 -36.96 -22.10
N CYS A 138 5.61 -36.14 -21.09
CA CYS A 138 6.63 -35.76 -20.10
C CYS A 138 6.75 -36.90 -19.07
N SER A 139 7.91 -37.55 -19.03
CA SER A 139 8.21 -38.57 -18.02
C SER A 139 8.43 -37.99 -16.63
N GLU A 140 8.73 -36.68 -16.56
CA GLU A 140 9.00 -35.95 -15.32
C GLU A 140 7.81 -35.08 -14.92
N PRO A 141 7.53 -34.91 -13.61
CA PRO A 141 6.47 -34.04 -13.15
C PRO A 141 6.81 -32.56 -13.41
N LEU A 142 5.80 -31.78 -13.79
CA LEU A 142 5.92 -30.31 -13.82
C LEU A 142 6.12 -29.82 -12.38
N THR A 143 7.25 -29.17 -12.11
CA THR A 143 7.57 -28.56 -10.82
C THR A 143 7.75 -27.06 -10.94
N ILE A 144 7.21 -26.31 -9.98
CA ILE A 144 7.37 -24.85 -9.84
C ILE A 144 7.76 -24.59 -8.39
N GLU A 145 9.03 -24.28 -8.18
CA GLU A 145 9.66 -24.13 -6.86
C GLU A 145 10.17 -22.71 -6.66
N PRO A 146 9.93 -22.09 -5.50
CA PRO A 146 10.44 -20.75 -5.24
C PRO A 146 11.95 -20.78 -5.03
N LYS A 147 12.65 -19.81 -5.62
CA LYS A 147 14.06 -19.55 -5.34
C LYS A 147 14.17 -18.66 -4.11
N ARG A 148 15.23 -18.87 -3.33
CA ARG A 148 15.56 -17.97 -2.23
C ARG A 148 16.06 -16.64 -2.78
N VAL A 149 15.31 -15.58 -2.51
CA VAL A 149 15.67 -14.19 -2.83
C VAL A 149 15.74 -13.43 -1.51
N GLU A 150 16.80 -12.66 -1.30
CA GLU A 150 16.99 -11.94 -0.04
C GLU A 150 15.85 -10.95 0.23
N GLY A 151 15.23 -11.07 1.41
CA GLY A 151 14.13 -10.22 1.83
C GLY A 151 12.83 -10.40 1.05
N VAL A 152 12.66 -11.52 0.34
CA VAL A 152 11.38 -11.98 -0.22
C VAL A 152 11.11 -13.37 0.34
N GLU A 153 9.99 -13.52 1.05
CA GLU A 153 9.56 -14.82 1.55
C GLU A 153 8.44 -15.35 0.67
N THR A 154 8.60 -16.57 0.18
CA THR A 154 7.64 -17.18 -0.74
C THR A 154 7.20 -18.53 -0.20
N GLY A 155 5.89 -18.66 0.00
CA GLY A 155 5.21 -19.87 0.40
C GLY A 155 4.55 -20.57 -0.78
N GLY A 156 4.64 -21.89 -0.79
CA GLY A 156 4.04 -22.75 -1.80
C GLY A 156 5.06 -23.36 -2.75
N THR A 157 4.79 -24.59 -3.15
CA THR A 157 5.52 -25.30 -4.20
C THR A 157 4.48 -26.05 -5.01
N VAL A 158 4.64 -26.08 -6.32
CA VAL A 158 3.74 -26.81 -7.21
C VAL A 158 4.47 -28.03 -7.73
N SER A 159 3.90 -29.21 -7.49
CA SER A 159 4.32 -30.45 -8.15
C SER A 159 3.09 -31.12 -8.73
N LEU A 160 3.04 -31.22 -10.05
CA LEU A 160 1.92 -31.81 -10.78
C LEU A 160 2.34 -33.13 -11.41
N LEU A 161 2.08 -34.22 -10.67
CA LEU A 161 2.18 -35.58 -11.22
C LEU A 161 1.01 -35.82 -12.18
N ASP A 162 1.30 -36.45 -13.33
CA ASP A 162 0.33 -36.86 -14.35
C ASP A 162 -0.54 -35.74 -14.95
N PHE A 163 -0.15 -34.48 -14.81
CA PHE A 163 -0.84 -33.37 -15.46
C PHE A 163 -0.43 -33.30 -16.94
N LYS A 164 -1.20 -33.95 -17.80
CA LYS A 164 -0.89 -34.08 -19.24
C LYS A 164 -1.51 -32.98 -20.10
N LYS A 165 -2.70 -32.49 -19.74
CA LYS A 165 -3.45 -31.50 -20.53
C LYS A 165 -4.51 -30.80 -19.67
N GLY A 166 -4.81 -29.55 -20.03
CA GLY A 166 -5.90 -28.78 -19.41
C GLY A 166 -5.38 -27.66 -18.54
N GLN A 167 -6.18 -27.25 -17.55
CA GLN A 167 -5.89 -26.12 -16.68
C GLN A 167 -5.96 -26.51 -15.21
N LYS A 168 -5.03 -25.98 -14.41
CA LYS A 168 -5.02 -26.15 -12.95
C LYS A 168 -4.72 -24.82 -12.26
N LYS A 169 -5.48 -24.55 -11.20
CA LYS A 169 -5.28 -23.38 -10.33
C LYS A 169 -4.58 -23.79 -9.05
N VAL A 170 -3.58 -23.03 -8.63
CA VAL A 170 -2.80 -23.28 -7.41
C VAL A 170 -2.56 -21.97 -6.68
N MET A 171 -2.67 -21.99 -5.35
CA MET A 171 -2.40 -20.83 -4.50
C MET A 171 -0.94 -20.82 -4.03
N VAL A 172 -0.30 -19.66 -4.09
CA VAL A 172 1.01 -19.38 -3.50
C VAL A 172 0.95 -18.09 -2.68
N GLY A 173 1.87 -17.94 -1.73
CA GLY A 173 2.00 -16.74 -0.90
C GLY A 173 3.33 -16.04 -1.17
N ILE A 174 3.33 -14.72 -1.32
CA ILE A 174 4.58 -13.95 -1.53
C ILE A 174 4.59 -12.73 -0.63
N ASP A 175 5.63 -12.59 0.20
CA ASP A 175 5.92 -11.39 0.97
C ASP A 175 6.96 -10.54 0.22
N PHE A 176 6.54 -9.36 -0.24
CA PHE A 176 7.38 -8.41 -0.98
C PHE A 176 8.09 -7.39 -0.06
N GLY A 177 7.85 -7.43 1.25
CA GLY A 177 8.55 -6.62 2.25
C GLY A 177 8.30 -5.11 2.14
N ASP A 178 7.13 -4.69 1.63
CA ASP A 178 6.75 -3.29 1.38
C ASP A 178 7.70 -2.56 0.40
N GLY A 179 8.19 -3.27 -0.62
CA GLY A 179 9.14 -2.75 -1.60
C GLY A 179 8.83 -3.17 -3.03
N LEU A 180 9.60 -2.64 -3.99
CA LEU A 180 9.55 -3.04 -5.40
C LEU A 180 10.40 -4.30 -5.62
N LYS A 181 10.00 -5.41 -5.00
CA LYS A 181 10.67 -6.70 -5.11
C LYS A 181 9.89 -7.66 -6.00
N HIS A 182 10.55 -8.73 -6.42
CA HIS A 182 9.95 -9.84 -7.15
C HIS A 182 10.31 -11.18 -6.51
N SER A 183 9.40 -12.15 -6.59
CA SER A 183 9.74 -13.55 -6.28
C SER A 183 10.25 -14.22 -7.53
N GLU A 184 11.32 -15.00 -7.38
CA GLU A 184 11.86 -15.85 -8.45
C GLU A 184 11.50 -17.31 -8.21
N TRP A 185 11.28 -18.05 -9.30
CA TRP A 185 10.86 -19.44 -9.29
C TRP A 185 11.63 -20.24 -10.34
N THR A 186 11.97 -21.48 -10.01
CA THR A 186 12.45 -22.49 -10.95
C THR A 186 11.26 -23.30 -11.44
N VAL A 187 11.06 -23.34 -12.75
CA VAL A 187 10.05 -24.18 -13.40
C VAL A 187 10.76 -25.29 -14.14
N ARG A 188 10.54 -26.56 -13.76
CA ARG A 188 11.06 -27.71 -14.50
C ARG A 188 9.97 -28.30 -15.36
N TRP A 189 10.23 -28.37 -16.66
CA TRP A 189 9.27 -28.82 -17.67
C TRP A 189 10.03 -29.48 -18.84
N ASN A 190 9.58 -30.67 -19.26
CA ASN A 190 10.19 -31.43 -20.38
C ASN A 190 11.71 -31.59 -20.28
N GLY A 191 12.23 -31.91 -19.08
CA GLY A 191 13.67 -32.12 -18.84
C GLY A 191 14.52 -30.84 -18.87
N ALA A 192 13.90 -29.66 -18.92
CA ALA A 192 14.58 -28.37 -18.90
C ALA A 192 14.13 -27.51 -17.70
N GLU A 193 15.02 -26.62 -17.25
CA GLU A 193 14.71 -25.63 -16.22
C GLU A 193 14.53 -24.23 -16.82
N TYR A 194 13.50 -23.55 -16.34
CA TYR A 194 13.14 -22.19 -16.74
C TYR A 194 13.01 -21.30 -15.49
N SER A 195 13.19 -19.99 -15.68
CA SER A 195 13.01 -19.01 -14.62
C SER A 195 11.70 -18.25 -14.80
N MET A 196 10.88 -18.20 -13.76
CA MET A 196 9.64 -17.42 -13.72
C MET A 196 9.76 -16.33 -12.63
N LYS A 197 9.23 -15.14 -12.91
CA LYS A 197 9.19 -14.02 -11.96
C LYS A 197 7.76 -13.61 -11.66
N VAL A 198 7.49 -13.28 -10.41
CA VAL A 198 6.20 -12.75 -9.96
C VAL A 198 6.44 -11.43 -9.23
N GLU A 199 5.84 -10.37 -9.73
CA GLU A 199 5.90 -9.00 -9.22
C GLU A 199 4.50 -8.53 -8.80
N ALA A 200 4.45 -7.78 -7.70
CA ALA A 200 3.25 -7.09 -7.24
C ALA A 200 3.35 -5.59 -7.51
N SER A 201 2.27 -5.00 -8.04
CA SER A 201 2.14 -3.55 -7.97
C SER A 201 1.96 -3.12 -6.51
N LEU A 202 2.27 -1.86 -6.21
CA LEU A 202 2.21 -1.35 -4.83
C LEU A 202 0.80 -1.48 -4.22
N GLY A 203 -0.23 -1.37 -5.03
CA GLY A 203 -1.61 -1.52 -4.56
C GLY A 203 -2.06 -2.96 -4.29
N GLU A 204 -1.34 -3.97 -4.79
CA GLU A 204 -1.54 -5.37 -4.38
C GLU A 204 -0.83 -5.69 -3.06
N GLN A 205 0.16 -4.87 -2.67
CA GLN A 205 0.90 -5.02 -1.40
C GLN A 205 0.21 -4.35 -0.21
N VAL A 206 -1.02 -3.86 -0.39
CA VAL A 206 -1.87 -3.38 0.69
C VAL A 206 -3.11 -4.26 0.84
N GLU A 207 -3.70 -4.25 2.02
CA GLU A 207 -4.99 -4.86 2.30
C GLU A 207 -5.94 -3.87 2.94
N ALA A 208 -7.21 -3.96 2.54
CA ALA A 208 -8.25 -3.07 3.04
C ALA A 208 -8.48 -3.30 4.55
N ILE A 209 -8.65 -2.21 5.29
CA ILE A 209 -8.99 -2.24 6.72
C ILE A 209 -10.25 -1.41 6.98
N GLU A 210 -10.92 -1.71 8.08
CA GLU A 210 -12.04 -0.92 8.58
C GLU A 210 -11.54 0.18 9.49
N LEU A 211 -11.95 1.42 9.22
CA LEU A 211 -11.73 2.57 10.08
C LEU A 211 -13.00 3.42 10.17
N LYS A 212 -13.23 3.97 11.36
CA LYS A 212 -14.22 5.03 11.61
C LYS A 212 -13.62 6.41 11.33
N ALA A 213 -14.49 7.41 11.21
CA ALA A 213 -14.10 8.77 10.92
C ALA A 213 -13.09 9.35 11.93
N ASP A 214 -13.26 9.07 13.23
CA ASP A 214 -12.41 9.65 14.28
C ASP A 214 -11.03 8.99 14.30
N GLU A 215 -10.96 7.66 14.16
CA GLU A 215 -9.70 6.91 14.03
C GLU A 215 -8.91 7.38 12.80
N PHE A 216 -9.60 7.62 11.67
CA PHE A 216 -8.96 8.15 10.47
C PHE A 216 -8.36 9.54 10.71
N LYS A 217 -9.10 10.45 11.35
CA LYS A 217 -8.60 11.81 11.65
C LYS A 217 -7.41 11.76 12.60
N GLU A 218 -7.46 10.91 13.62
CA GLU A 218 -6.36 10.71 14.56
C GLU A 218 -5.10 10.24 13.84
N LEU A 219 -5.22 9.20 13.00
CA LEU A 219 -4.11 8.69 12.21
C LEU A 219 -3.59 9.73 11.20
N VAL A 220 -4.46 10.49 10.52
CA VAL A 220 -4.03 11.59 9.63
C VAL A 220 -3.28 12.68 10.40
N GLY A 221 -3.74 13.02 11.61
CA GLY A 221 -3.05 13.98 12.48
C GLY A 221 -1.67 13.49 12.90
N ARG A 222 -1.55 12.19 13.22
CA ARG A 222 -0.30 11.54 13.60
C ARG A 222 0.68 11.39 12.44
N LEU A 223 0.18 11.03 11.25
CA LEU A 223 0.96 10.78 10.04
C LEU A 223 1.15 12.02 9.16
N GLY A 224 0.92 13.21 9.71
CA GLY A 224 1.13 14.48 9.02
C GLY A 224 2.60 14.77 8.70
N GLY A 225 2.85 15.87 7.98
CA GLY A 225 4.22 16.34 7.68
C GLY A 225 4.98 15.37 6.78
N MET A 226 6.09 14.81 7.28
CA MET A 226 7.01 13.97 6.50
C MET A 226 6.44 12.61 6.08
N GLN A 227 5.38 12.14 6.75
CA GLN A 227 4.70 10.87 6.47
C GLN A 227 3.49 11.03 5.53
N CYS A 228 3.25 12.25 5.04
CA CYS A 228 2.21 12.58 4.09
C CYS A 228 2.82 12.92 2.72
N HIS A 229 2.44 12.16 1.69
CA HIS A 229 2.85 12.40 0.31
C HIS A 229 1.66 12.88 -0.52
N LYS A 230 1.80 14.02 -1.16
CA LYS A 230 0.75 14.64 -1.96
C LYS A 230 1.11 14.62 -3.43
N GLN A 231 0.15 14.25 -4.28
CA GLN A 231 0.22 14.36 -5.73
C GLN A 231 -1.02 15.09 -6.25
N ARG A 232 -0.94 15.64 -7.46
CA ARG A 232 -2.06 16.31 -8.11
C ARG A 232 -2.37 15.63 -9.43
N VAL A 233 -3.61 15.22 -9.60
CA VAL A 233 -4.09 14.60 -10.84
C VAL A 233 -5.13 15.50 -11.50
N LYS A 234 -5.21 15.45 -12.83
CA LYS A 234 -6.22 16.22 -13.59
C LYS A 234 -7.60 15.62 -13.35
N GLY A 235 -8.62 16.48 -13.28
CA GLY A 235 -10.02 16.07 -13.19
C GLY A 235 -10.75 16.67 -11.99
N THR A 236 -11.90 16.10 -11.62
CA THR A 236 -12.76 16.61 -10.54
C THR A 236 -13.36 15.46 -9.74
N LEU A 237 -13.49 15.64 -8.41
CA LEU A 237 -14.10 14.62 -7.55
C LEU A 237 -15.55 14.32 -7.92
N ALA A 238 -16.27 15.28 -8.51
CA ALA A 238 -17.66 15.09 -8.94
C ALA A 238 -17.83 13.96 -9.97
N ARG A 239 -16.79 13.66 -10.75
CA ARG A 239 -16.77 12.58 -11.76
C ARG A 239 -15.97 11.36 -11.31
N PHE A 240 -15.28 11.45 -10.17
CA PHE A 240 -14.44 10.39 -9.69
C PHE A 240 -15.26 9.22 -9.15
N SER A 241 -14.88 8.00 -9.53
CA SER A 241 -15.48 6.78 -8.98
C SER A 241 -14.53 6.13 -7.98
N PRO A 242 -14.94 5.88 -6.72
CA PRO A 242 -14.14 5.10 -5.75
C PRO A 242 -13.64 3.77 -6.29
N ARG A 243 -14.38 3.16 -7.24
CA ARG A 243 -13.99 1.92 -7.92
C ARG A 243 -12.65 2.05 -8.66
N GLN A 244 -12.28 3.23 -9.15
CA GLN A 244 -10.97 3.47 -9.78
C GLN A 244 -9.85 3.27 -8.76
N LEU A 245 -10.00 3.81 -7.55
CA LEU A 245 -9.01 3.59 -6.50
C LEU A 245 -8.99 2.14 -6.02
N TYR A 246 -10.17 1.51 -5.87
CA TYR A 246 -10.23 0.08 -5.51
C TYR A 246 -9.53 -0.81 -6.53
N LYS A 247 -9.56 -0.48 -7.82
CA LYS A 247 -8.78 -1.20 -8.84
C LYS A 247 -7.27 -1.05 -8.61
N LEU A 248 -6.82 0.16 -8.35
CA LEU A 248 -5.40 0.47 -8.19
C LEU A 248 -4.80 -0.04 -6.89
N ALA A 249 -5.53 0.09 -5.79
CA ALA A 249 -5.08 -0.28 -4.46
C ALA A 249 -6.19 -0.97 -3.67
N ASN A 250 -5.85 -2.08 -3.03
CA ASN A 250 -6.76 -2.80 -2.16
C ASN A 250 -7.01 -2.02 -0.87
N CYS A 251 -8.01 -1.15 -0.91
CA CYS A 251 -8.41 -0.28 0.19
C CYS A 251 -9.94 -0.28 0.35
N LYS A 252 -10.41 0.29 1.46
CA LYS A 252 -11.84 0.47 1.74
C LYS A 252 -12.12 1.92 2.11
N GLN A 253 -13.24 2.46 1.65
CA GLN A 253 -13.66 3.80 2.06
C GLN A 253 -13.96 3.84 3.56
N VAL A 254 -13.46 4.88 4.22
CA VAL A 254 -13.63 5.13 5.65
C VAL A 254 -15.10 5.37 5.96
N GLN A 255 -15.58 4.80 7.07
CA GLN A 255 -16.97 4.97 7.48
C GLN A 255 -17.21 6.42 7.91
N GLY A 256 -18.20 7.06 7.29
CA GLY A 256 -18.59 8.44 7.60
C GLY A 256 -17.73 9.53 6.93
N ILE A 257 -16.70 9.18 6.17
CA ILE A 257 -15.90 10.15 5.39
C ILE A 257 -15.92 9.76 3.92
N LYS A 258 -16.40 10.66 3.06
CA LYS A 258 -16.36 10.47 1.60
C LYS A 258 -14.95 10.70 1.10
N MET A 259 -14.55 9.97 0.05
CA MET A 259 -13.27 10.17 -0.64
C MET A 259 -12.01 9.96 0.22
N SER A 260 -12.17 9.32 1.38
CA SER A 260 -11.10 8.89 2.26
C SER A 260 -11.12 7.38 2.40
N PHE A 261 -9.95 6.77 2.30
CA PHE A 261 -9.78 5.33 2.18
C PHE A 261 -8.70 4.85 3.13
N ALA A 262 -8.86 3.63 3.63
CA ALA A 262 -7.99 3.00 4.58
C ALA A 262 -7.53 1.64 4.07
N ALA A 263 -6.25 1.38 4.25
CA ALA A 263 -5.59 0.10 4.04
C ALA A 263 -4.45 -0.04 5.05
N GLN A 264 -3.77 -1.18 5.02
CA GLN A 264 -2.46 -1.35 5.64
C GLN A 264 -1.57 -2.17 4.72
N THR A 265 -0.25 -2.05 4.86
CA THR A 265 0.66 -2.91 4.10
C THR A 265 0.50 -4.37 4.52
N VAL A 266 0.61 -5.29 3.56
CA VAL A 266 0.42 -6.72 3.84
C VAL A 266 1.55 -7.26 4.71
N SER A 267 2.82 -6.90 4.43
CA SER A 267 3.98 -7.44 5.15
C SER A 267 4.05 -6.96 6.59
N LYS A 268 4.17 -5.64 6.79
CA LYS A 268 4.44 -5.02 8.09
C LYS A 268 3.20 -4.49 8.82
N LYS A 269 2.01 -4.59 8.21
CA LYS A 269 0.75 -4.06 8.76
C LYS A 269 0.81 -2.56 9.06
N SER A 270 1.63 -1.81 8.29
CA SER A 270 1.75 -0.36 8.46
C SER A 270 0.50 0.33 7.89
N PRO A 271 -0.17 1.22 8.63
CA PRO A 271 -1.37 1.91 8.14
C PRO A 271 -1.09 2.73 6.88
N VAL A 272 -2.00 2.66 5.91
CA VAL A 272 -1.97 3.43 4.67
C VAL A 272 -3.31 4.13 4.50
N LEU A 273 -3.30 5.46 4.60
CA LEU A 273 -4.49 6.28 4.42
C LEU A 273 -4.41 7.04 3.11
N ILE A 274 -5.51 7.09 2.38
CA ILE A 274 -5.58 7.81 1.09
C ILE A 274 -6.75 8.78 1.19
N SER A 275 -6.51 10.05 0.91
CA SER A 275 -7.55 11.08 0.86
C SER A 275 -7.51 11.78 -0.48
N LEU A 276 -8.68 11.98 -1.07
CA LEU A 276 -8.86 12.74 -2.30
C LEU A 276 -9.67 14.00 -1.99
N SER A 277 -9.16 15.16 -2.39
CA SER A 277 -9.82 16.47 -2.23
C SER A 277 -9.80 17.24 -3.55
N ASP A 278 -10.82 18.05 -3.83
CA ASP A 278 -10.76 18.96 -4.98
C ASP A 278 -9.60 19.95 -4.77
N ALA A 279 -8.78 20.10 -5.79
CA ALA A 279 -7.70 21.08 -5.80
C ALA A 279 -8.25 22.47 -6.16
N SER A 280 -7.47 23.52 -5.90
CA SER A 280 -7.73 24.84 -6.49
C SER A 280 -7.54 24.77 -8.02
N GLY A 281 -8.65 24.80 -8.76
CA GLY A 281 -8.68 24.67 -10.23
C GLY A 281 -9.15 23.29 -10.71
N ASP A 282 -8.85 22.93 -11.97
CA ASP A 282 -9.20 21.62 -12.53
C ASP A 282 -8.20 20.54 -12.09
N GLY A 283 -8.36 20.03 -10.86
CA GLY A 283 -7.58 18.90 -10.37
C GLY A 283 -8.10 18.27 -9.09
N ILE A 284 -7.58 17.10 -8.78
CA ILE A 284 -7.78 16.39 -7.52
C ILE A 284 -6.43 16.28 -6.82
N ASP A 285 -6.37 16.73 -5.57
CA ASP A 285 -5.23 16.50 -4.69
C ASP A 285 -5.36 15.12 -4.04
N VAL A 286 -4.38 14.26 -4.30
CA VAL A 286 -4.25 12.91 -3.74
C VAL A 286 -3.24 12.97 -2.59
N SER A 287 -3.68 12.67 -1.37
CA SER A 287 -2.80 12.58 -0.20
C SER A 287 -2.70 11.14 0.28
N VAL A 288 -1.49 10.62 0.40
CA VAL A 288 -1.19 9.28 0.94
C VAL A 288 -0.40 9.44 2.24
N TYR A 289 -0.92 8.88 3.33
CA TYR A 289 -0.29 8.89 4.65
C TYR A 289 0.17 7.48 4.99
N CYS A 290 1.44 7.32 5.37
CA CYS A 290 2.03 6.02 5.70
C CYS A 290 3.22 6.20 6.64
N GLU A 291 3.35 5.35 7.66
CA GLU A 291 4.53 5.37 8.55
C GLU A 291 5.79 4.98 7.77
N ASN A 292 5.67 4.02 6.83
CA ASN A 292 6.72 3.71 5.87
C ASN A 292 6.73 4.78 4.74
N VAL A 293 7.50 5.83 4.96
CA VAL A 293 7.66 6.98 4.05
C VAL A 293 8.06 6.56 2.64
N VAL A 294 8.94 5.56 2.50
CA VAL A 294 9.38 5.08 1.17
C VAL A 294 8.20 4.45 0.44
N PHE A 295 7.46 3.56 1.10
CA PHE A 295 6.26 2.95 0.54
C PHE A 295 5.17 3.98 0.22
N GLY A 296 4.88 4.90 1.14
CA GLY A 296 3.90 5.98 0.93
C GLY A 296 4.26 6.87 -0.27
N SER A 297 5.53 7.23 -0.42
CA SER A 297 6.02 8.01 -1.55
C SER A 297 5.86 7.25 -2.87
N MET A 298 6.24 5.97 -2.91
CA MET A 298 6.08 5.14 -4.11
C MET A 298 4.60 4.95 -4.47
N LEU A 299 3.74 4.67 -3.48
CA LEU A 299 2.31 4.45 -3.69
C LEU A 299 1.62 5.71 -4.19
N SER A 300 1.95 6.89 -3.66
CA SER A 300 1.36 8.16 -4.13
C SER A 300 1.66 8.42 -5.61
N ARG A 301 2.92 8.21 -6.05
CA ARG A 301 3.30 8.32 -7.47
C ARG A 301 2.64 7.25 -8.34
N TYR A 302 2.51 6.02 -7.82
CA TYR A 302 1.81 4.96 -8.53
C TYR A 302 0.33 5.29 -8.74
N ILE A 303 -0.35 5.83 -7.73
CA ILE A 303 -1.73 6.29 -7.87
C ILE A 303 -1.80 7.43 -8.88
N GLU A 304 -0.96 8.45 -8.77
CA GLU A 304 -0.92 9.57 -9.71
C GLU A 304 -0.78 9.11 -11.18
N ALA A 305 0.11 8.16 -11.45
CA ALA A 305 0.38 7.68 -12.79
C ALA A 305 -0.72 6.80 -13.39
N ASN A 306 -1.56 6.16 -12.56
CA ASN A 306 -2.51 5.13 -13.00
C ASN A 306 -3.97 5.48 -12.74
N ILE A 307 -4.25 6.53 -11.96
CA ILE A 307 -5.61 6.98 -11.68
C ILE A 307 -6.19 7.65 -12.92
N GLN A 308 -7.28 7.07 -13.39
CA GLN A 308 -8.09 7.65 -14.47
C GLN A 308 -9.19 8.46 -13.79
N VAL A 309 -9.37 9.71 -14.19
CA VAL A 309 -10.33 10.65 -13.60
C VAL A 309 -11.17 11.27 -14.71
#